data_AF-A0A7J9GHS5-F1
#
_entry.id   AF-A0A7J9GHS5-F1
#
_cell.length_a   1.000
_cell.length_b   1.000
_cell.length_c   1.000
_cell.angle_alpha   90.00
_cell.angle_beta   90.00
_cell.angle_gamma   90.00
#
_symmetry.space_group_name_H-M   'P 1'
#
loop_
_entity.id
_entity.type
_entity.pdbx_description
1 polymer ?
#
loop_
_entity_poly.entity_id
_entity_poly.type
_entity_poly.pdbx_seq_one_letter_code
_entity_poly.pdbx_strand_id
1 'polypeptide(L)' 'QRSATKVTFPLVWTNTCCSHPLYRESELISENHLGVRNAAQRKLLDELGIPAEDVPVDQFVPLSRMLYKAPSDGKWGEHE' A
#
# COMPACT_ATOMS: atom_id res chain seq x y z
N GLN A 1 8.63 5.72 9.49
CA GLN A 1 9.35 4.49 9.90
C GLN A 1 8.34 3.41 10.22
N ARG A 2 8.57 2.15 9.85
CA ARG A 2 7.68 1.02 10.21
C ARG A 2 7.72 0.72 11.71
N SER A 3 6.62 0.28 12.31
CA SER A 3 6.60 -0.13 13.72
C SER A 3 7.43 -1.39 13.95
N ALA A 4 7.85 -1.63 15.20
CA ALA A 4 8.50 -2.89 15.59
C ALA A 4 7.58 -4.11 15.46
N THR A 5 6.26 -3.91 15.37
CA THR A 5 5.24 -4.97 15.33
C THR A 5 4.89 -5.44 13.92
N LYS A 6 5.44 -4.83 12.86
CA LYS A 6 5.23 -5.32 11.48
C LYS A 6 5.94 -6.66 11.30
N VAL A 7 5.25 -7.60 10.64
CA VAL A 7 5.79 -8.94 10.35
C VAL A 7 6.98 -8.87 9.38
N THR A 8 6.83 -8.14 8.27
CA THR A 8 7.92 -7.88 7.32
C THR A 8 8.59 -6.54 7.62
N PHE A 9 9.93 -6.49 7.53
CA PHE A 9 10.75 -5.28 7.64
C PHE A 9 10.42 -4.37 8.84
N PRO A 10 10.40 -4.87 10.09
CA PRO A 10 10.15 -4.03 11.26
C PRO A 10 11.22 -2.94 11.40
N LEU A 11 10.84 -1.76 11.89
CA LEU A 11 11.72 -0.60 12.12
C LEU A 11 12.43 0.00 10.89
N VAL A 12 12.20 -0.54 9.69
CA VAL A 12 12.78 -0.02 8.44
C VAL A 12 12.13 1.32 8.06
N TRP A 13 12.95 2.27 7.59
CA TRP A 13 12.50 3.49 6.94
C TRP A 13 12.15 3.20 5.49
N THR A 14 10.99 3.66 5.04
CA THR A 14 10.46 3.44 3.69
C THR A 14 9.65 4.66 3.26
N ASN A 15 9.11 4.65 2.03
CA ASN A 15 8.19 5.68 1.52
C ASN A 15 6.88 5.77 2.33
N THR A 16 6.02 6.71 1.95
CA THR A 16 4.82 7.14 2.69
C THR A 16 3.92 5.98 3.16
N CYS A 17 3.53 5.08 2.27
CA CYS A 17 2.68 3.93 2.58
C CYS A 17 2.87 2.82 1.54
N CYS A 18 2.96 1.56 1.99
CA CYS A 18 3.01 0.37 1.13
C CYS A 18 2.08 -0.70 1.70
N SER A 19 1.20 -1.24 0.86
CA SER A 19 0.26 -2.29 1.21
C SER A 19 -0.35 -2.87 -0.08
N HIS A 20 -1.41 -3.66 0.05
CA HIS A 20 -2.01 -4.41 -1.03
C HIS A 20 -3.47 -4.01 -1.25
N PRO A 21 -3.95 -3.99 -2.51
CA PRO A 21 -5.38 -4.05 -2.76
C PRO A 21 -5.94 -5.36 -2.21
N LEU A 22 -7.08 -5.29 -1.55
CA LEU A 22 -7.80 -6.45 -1.05
C LEU A 22 -8.59 -7.13 -2.16
N TYR A 23 -8.83 -8.43 -1.99
CA TYR A 23 -9.74 -9.17 -2.86
C TYR A 23 -11.21 -8.86 -2.52
N ARG A 24 -11.65 -7.65 -2.86
CA ARG A 24 -13.02 -7.15 -2.69
C ARG A 24 -13.38 -6.21 -3.83
N GLU A 25 -14.66 -6.10 -4.14
CA GLU A 25 -15.16 -5.39 -5.34
C GLU A 25 -14.59 -3.98 -5.49
N SER A 26 -14.52 -3.20 -4.40
CA SER A 26 -14.00 -1.83 -4.46
C SER A 26 -12.50 -1.72 -4.76
N GLU A 27 -11.73 -2.80 -4.62
CA GLU A 27 -10.27 -2.80 -4.82
C GLU A 27 -9.81 -3.68 -5.98
N LEU A 28 -10.74 -4.33 -6.69
CA LEU A 28 -10.48 -5.15 -7.87
C LEU A 28 -10.76 -4.43 -9.21
N ILE A 29 -11.14 -3.15 -9.15
CA ILE A 29 -11.45 -2.35 -10.35
C ILE A 29 -10.14 -2.00 -11.09
N SER A 30 -9.96 -2.56 -12.28
CA SER A 30 -8.77 -2.34 -13.11
C SER A 30 -8.79 -1.01 -13.86
N GLU A 31 -9.98 -0.52 -14.22
CA GLU A 31 -10.15 0.73 -14.96
C GLU A 31 -9.52 1.91 -14.23
N ASN A 32 -8.65 2.64 -14.94
CA ASN A 32 -7.90 3.79 -14.40
C ASN A 32 -7.19 3.51 -13.06
N HIS A 33 -6.83 2.24 -12.82
CA HIS A 33 -6.21 1.77 -11.58
C HIS A 33 -7.04 2.09 -10.33
N LEU A 34 -8.36 2.21 -10.44
CA LEU A 34 -9.22 2.67 -9.35
C LEU A 34 -9.13 1.77 -8.11
N GLY A 35 -9.03 0.45 -8.30
CA GLY A 35 -8.95 -0.49 -7.18
C GLY A 35 -7.72 -0.26 -6.28
N VAL A 36 -6.53 -0.06 -6.88
CA VAL A 36 -5.31 0.22 -6.12
C VAL A 36 -5.30 1.62 -5.53
N ARG A 37 -5.97 2.59 -6.16
CA ARG A 37 -6.12 3.95 -5.62
C ARG A 37 -7.05 3.96 -4.40
N ASN A 38 -8.15 3.20 -4.45
CA ASN A 38 -9.02 2.97 -3.30
C ASN A 38 -8.26 2.30 -2.15
N ALA A 39 -7.41 1.31 -2.46
CA ALA A 39 -6.54 0.67 -1.46
C ALA A 39 -5.57 1.68 -0.84
N ALA A 40 -4.93 2.54 -1.65
CA ALA A 40 -4.01 3.56 -1.17
C ALA A 40 -4.70 4.56 -0.23
N GLN A 41 -5.86 5.09 -0.61
CA GLN A 41 -6.63 6.02 0.23
C GLN A 41 -7.02 5.38 1.57
N ARG A 42 -7.55 4.14 1.56
CA ARG A 42 -7.88 3.40 2.79
C ARG A 42 -6.65 3.23 3.69
N LYS A 43 -5.52 2.84 3.11
CA LYS A 43 -4.30 2.53 3.86
C LYS A 43 -3.64 3.77 4.45
N LEU A 44 -3.77 4.94 3.83
CA LEU A 44 -3.33 6.21 4.41
C LEU A 44 -4.13 6.57 5.68
N LEU A 45 -5.43 6.27 5.71
CA LEU A 45 -6.22 6.39 6.95
C LEU A 45 -5.74 5.37 8.00
N ASP A 46 -5.62 4.10 7.63
CA ASP A 46 -5.23 3.03 8.56
C ASP A 46 -3.84 3.24 9.20
N GLU A 47 -2.88 3.75 8.44
CA GLU A 47 -1.46 3.83 8.87
C GLU A 47 -1.04 5.21 9.36
N LEU A 48 -1.60 6.28 8.77
CA LEU A 48 -1.19 7.66 9.04
C LEU A 48 -2.33 8.52 9.59
N GLY A 49 -3.56 8.00 9.67
CA GLY A 49 -4.71 8.75 10.15
C GLY A 49 -5.21 9.84 9.20
N ILE A 50 -4.80 9.79 7.92
CA ILE A 50 -5.18 10.81 6.93
C ILE A 50 -6.57 10.47 6.38
N PRO A 51 -7.57 11.35 6.58
CA PRO A 51 -8.94 11.09 6.15
C PRO A 51 -9.10 11.29 4.63
N ALA A 52 -10.15 10.68 4.05
CA ALA A 52 -10.33 10.60 2.61
C ALA A 52 -10.56 11.97 1.94
N GLU A 53 -11.14 12.93 2.68
CA GLU A 53 -11.33 14.31 2.23
C GLU A 53 -10.02 15.05 1.94
N ASP A 54 -8.94 14.71 2.64
CA ASP A 54 -7.62 15.34 2.48
C ASP A 54 -6.82 14.73 1.33
N VAL A 55 -7.16 13.49 0.92
CA VAL A 55 -6.54 12.76 -0.18
C VAL A 55 -7.59 12.15 -1.11
N PRO A 56 -8.33 12.97 -1.88
CA PRO A 56 -9.33 12.47 -2.81
C PRO A 56 -8.77 11.43 -3.78
N VAL A 57 -9.52 10.35 -4.03
CA VAL A 57 -9.01 9.19 -4.80
C VAL A 57 -8.61 9.57 -6.23
N ASP A 58 -9.29 10.58 -6.80
CA ASP A 58 -9.08 11.14 -8.13
C ASP A 58 -7.72 11.86 -8.26
N GLN A 59 -7.09 12.27 -7.16
CA GLN A 59 -5.77 12.92 -7.13
C GLN A 59 -4.58 11.94 -7.11
N PHE A 60 -4.80 10.65 -6.87
CA PHE A 60 -3.74 9.66 -6.98
C PHE A 60 -3.34 9.47 -8.45
N VAL A 61 -2.04 9.62 -8.75
CA VAL A 61 -1.48 9.47 -10.09
C VAL A 61 -0.69 8.17 -10.21
N PRO A 62 -1.22 7.14 -10.90
CA PRO A 62 -0.46 5.93 -11.20
C PRO A 62 0.69 6.25 -12.18
N LEU A 63 1.92 5.82 -11.86
CA LEU A 63 3.10 6.08 -12.70
C LEU A 63 3.53 4.85 -13.50
N SER A 64 3.86 3.76 -12.81
CA SER A 64 4.31 2.51 -13.43
C SER A 64 4.14 1.34 -12.45
N ARG A 65 4.51 0.13 -12.88
CA ARG A 65 4.57 -1.08 -12.05
C ARG A 65 6.00 -1.59 -12.01
N MET A 66 6.42 -2.08 -10.85
CA MET A 66 7.73 -2.69 -10.64
C MET A 66 7.51 -4.08 -10.03
N LEU A 67 8.00 -5.12 -10.69
CA LEU A 67 8.01 -6.47 -10.15
C LEU A 67 9.29 -6.65 -9.33
N TYR A 68 9.17 -7.02 -8.05
CA TYR A 68 10.33 -7.21 -7.18
C TYR A 68 10.15 -8.38 -6.22
N LYS A 69 11.28 -8.83 -5.67
CA LYS A 69 11.33 -9.85 -4.62
C LYS A 69 12.38 -9.47 -3.60
N ALA A 70 12.02 -9.50 -2.31
CA ALA A 70 12.92 -9.12 -1.23
C ALA A 70 12.69 -10.01 0.00
N PRO A 71 13.72 -10.72 0.51
CA PRO A 71 13.62 -11.39 1.79
C PRO A 71 13.64 -10.35 2.94
N SER A 72 12.75 -10.51 3.91
CA SER A 72 12.78 -9.74 5.17
C SER A 72 13.65 -10.45 6.20
N ASP A 73 13.47 -11.75 6.35
CA ASP A 73 14.29 -12.63 7.19
C ASP A 73 14.34 -14.05 6.58
N GLY A 74 14.78 -15.05 7.35
CA GLY A 74 14.85 -16.45 6.90
C GLY A 74 13.48 -17.14 6.71
N LYS A 75 12.37 -16.47 7.01
CA LYS A 75 11.00 -17.01 6.96
C LYS A 75 10.03 -16.13 6.15
N TRP A 76 10.16 -14.81 6.25
CA TRP A 76 9.25 -13.83 5.66
C TRP A 76 9.94 -13.01 4.57
N GLY A 77 9.16 -12.56 3.59
CA GLY A 77 9.60 -11.69 2.52
C GLY A 77 8.43 -11.25 1.66
N GLU A 78 8.72 -10.43 0.66
CA GLU A 78 7.76 -9.93 -0.32
C GLU A 78 8.11 -10.45 -1.72
N HIS A 79 7.07 -10.65 -2.52
CA HIS A 79 7.12 -10.90 -3.96
C HIS A 79 5.91 -10.21 -4.58
N GLU A 80 6.13 -9.00 -5.08
CA GLU A 80 5.08 -8.06 -5.50
C GLU A 80 5.31 -7.60 -6.93
#